data_AF-A0A7J4QTP3-F1
#
_entry.id   AF-A0A7J4QTP3-F1
#
_cell.length_a   1.000
_cell.length_b   1.000
_cell.length_c   1.000
_cell.angle_alpha   90.00
_cell.angle_beta   90.00
_cell.angle_gamma   90.00
#
_symmetry.space_group_name_H-M   'P 1'
#
loop_
_entity.id
_entity.type
_entity.pdbx_description
1 polymer ?
#
loop_
_entity_poly.entity_id
_entity_poly.type
_entity_poly.pdbx_seq_one_letter_code
_entity_poly.pdbx_strand_id
1 'polypeptide(L)'
;LAIIPNDSANSIEWRRKLANDESLTEKIWQIIAECINVSRIARQAEIADDKIRSSQVKMIKGDSGEVEFLDNGVKFWLDVTKVMFSSGNVTERHRIGDIDMGGEVVVDAFAGIGYYTLPMLVRSNAKYVYACEINPNSIMALTRGAELNQVLDRLTIVEGDNQETLQSLSGIADRVHLGILPSSQNTWKLAIDCLKTTGGIIHIHMNVKESEIEDFSDYCVGELKQYAINQCGFENVSLQHIEKVKWYAPHIRHIVLDVAIQ
;
A
#
# COMPACT_ATOMS: atom_id res chain seq x y z
N LEU A 1 9.87 8.48 -16.22
CA LEU A 1 10.00 7.03 -16.45
C LEU A 1 8.61 6.51 -16.75
N ALA A 2 8.42 5.78 -17.85
CA ALA A 2 7.18 5.07 -18.12
C ALA A 2 7.38 3.56 -17.89
N ILE A 3 6.39 2.89 -17.32
CA ILE A 3 6.35 1.43 -17.25
C ILE A 3 5.32 0.94 -18.26
N ILE A 4 5.77 0.31 -19.34
CA ILE A 4 4.90 -0.23 -20.38
C ILE A 4 4.40 -1.64 -20.00
N PRO A 5 3.19 -2.04 -20.42
CA PRO A 5 2.69 -3.41 -20.25
C PRO A 5 3.66 -4.48 -20.78
N ASN A 6 3.60 -5.68 -20.21
CA ASN A 6 4.55 -6.77 -20.54
C ASN A 6 4.52 -7.17 -22.03
N ASP A 7 3.34 -7.12 -22.64
CA ASP A 7 3.06 -7.45 -24.04
C ASP A 7 3.46 -6.34 -25.03
N SER A 8 3.74 -5.13 -24.52
CA SER A 8 4.09 -3.97 -25.34
C SER A 8 5.39 -4.18 -26.10
N ALA A 9 5.29 -4.17 -27.44
CA ALA A 9 6.38 -4.45 -28.37
C ALA A 9 7.12 -5.76 -28.05
N ASN A 10 6.36 -6.82 -27.74
CA ASN A 10 6.91 -8.13 -27.35
C ASN A 10 6.46 -9.30 -28.28
N SER A 11 5.79 -8.99 -29.40
CA SER A 11 5.43 -9.99 -30.42
C SER A 11 6.67 -10.64 -31.05
N ILE A 12 6.49 -11.74 -31.79
CA ILE A 12 7.60 -12.43 -32.48
C ILE A 12 8.29 -11.51 -33.49
N GLU A 13 7.51 -10.70 -34.22
CA GLU A 13 7.98 -9.74 -35.20
C GLU A 13 8.83 -8.64 -34.54
N TRP A 14 8.35 -8.11 -33.41
CA TRP A 14 9.09 -7.14 -32.61
C TRP A 14 10.39 -7.73 -32.09
N ARG A 15 10.34 -8.92 -31.48
CA ARG A 15 11.53 -9.59 -30.96
C ARG A 15 12.57 -9.84 -32.05
N ARG A 16 12.18 -10.26 -33.25
CA ARG A 16 13.10 -10.38 -34.39
C ARG A 16 13.68 -9.04 -34.81
N LYS A 17 12.84 -8.01 -34.98
CA LYS A 17 13.32 -6.68 -35.39
C LYS A 17 14.30 -6.09 -34.39
N LEU A 18 14.02 -6.23 -33.09
CA LEU A 18 14.85 -5.67 -32.03
C LEU A 18 16.14 -6.47 -31.77
N ALA A 19 16.17 -7.77 -32.11
CA ALA A 19 17.35 -8.61 -31.93
C ALA A 19 18.43 -8.43 -33.01
N ASN A 20 18.07 -7.89 -34.18
CA ASN A 20 18.94 -7.92 -35.35
C ASN A 20 19.85 -6.68 -35.51
N ASP A 21 19.50 -5.55 -34.89
CA ASP A 21 20.23 -4.28 -35.03
C ASP A 21 20.07 -3.45 -33.75
N GLU A 22 21.16 -3.37 -32.97
CA GLU A 22 21.19 -2.67 -31.69
C GLU A 22 20.96 -1.15 -31.85
N SER A 23 21.53 -0.54 -32.91
CA SER A 23 21.37 0.89 -33.18
C SER A 23 19.93 1.22 -33.60
N LEU A 24 19.29 0.37 -34.40
CA LEU A 24 17.88 0.51 -34.73
C LEU A 24 16.99 0.34 -33.49
N THR A 25 17.29 -0.64 -32.64
CA THR A 25 16.58 -0.86 -31.37
C THR A 25 16.65 0.36 -30.46
N GLU A 26 17.83 0.96 -30.30
CA GLU A 26 18.00 2.16 -29.50
C GLU A 26 17.17 3.33 -30.06
N LYS A 27 17.19 3.54 -31.38
CA LYS A 27 16.38 4.58 -32.06
C LYS A 27 14.89 4.36 -31.87
N ILE A 28 14.40 3.13 -31.98
CA ILE A 28 12.97 2.81 -31.77
C ILE A 28 12.56 3.19 -30.35
N TRP A 29 13.33 2.79 -29.34
CA TRP A 29 13.00 3.11 -27.95
C TRP A 29 13.14 4.60 -27.64
N GLN A 30 14.08 5.29 -28.27
CA GLN A 30 14.19 6.75 -28.19
C GLN A 30 12.92 7.42 -28.72
N ILE A 31 12.44 7.05 -29.91
CA ILE A 31 11.21 7.60 -30.51
C ILE A 31 10.01 7.33 -29.60
N ILE A 32 9.85 6.11 -29.09
CA ILE A 32 8.76 5.77 -28.18
C ILE A 32 8.81 6.63 -26.91
N ALA A 33 10.01 6.80 -26.33
CA ALA A 33 10.21 7.59 -25.12
C ALA A 33 9.81 9.07 -25.33
N GLU A 34 10.23 9.66 -26.46
CA GLU A 34 9.85 11.01 -26.87
C GLU A 34 8.33 11.15 -27.07
N CYS A 35 7.70 10.19 -27.76
CA CYS A 35 6.26 10.20 -28.02
C CYS A 35 5.41 10.17 -26.74
N ILE A 36 5.89 9.52 -25.68
CA ILE A 36 5.19 9.46 -24.37
C ILE A 36 5.78 10.44 -23.35
N ASN A 37 6.63 11.37 -23.79
CA ASN A 37 7.26 12.42 -22.99
C ASN A 37 8.02 11.91 -21.75
N VAL A 38 8.85 10.88 -21.94
CA VAL A 38 9.74 10.34 -20.89
C VAL A 38 11.15 10.15 -21.41
N SER A 39 12.14 10.13 -20.52
CA SER A 39 13.53 9.82 -20.85
C SER A 39 13.92 8.35 -20.65
N ARG A 40 13.10 7.61 -19.88
CA ARG A 40 13.37 6.23 -19.45
C ARG A 40 12.12 5.36 -19.62
N ILE A 41 12.32 4.12 -20.01
CA ILE A 41 11.26 3.12 -20.22
C ILE A 41 11.63 1.85 -19.46
N ALA A 42 10.69 1.34 -18.68
CA ALA A 42 10.72 0.02 -18.10
C ALA A 42 9.53 -0.81 -18.60
N ARG A 43 9.63 -2.13 -18.50
CA ARG A 43 8.56 -3.07 -18.88
C ARG A 43 8.06 -3.80 -17.65
N GLN A 44 6.73 -3.86 -17.50
CA GLN A 44 6.07 -4.65 -16.47
C GLN A 44 6.43 -6.13 -16.59
N ALA A 45 6.52 -6.79 -15.45
CA ALA A 45 6.63 -8.23 -15.35
C ALA A 45 5.70 -8.68 -14.22
N GLU A 46 5.42 -9.99 -14.17
CA GLU A 46 4.68 -10.56 -13.06
C GLU A 46 5.42 -10.28 -11.75
N ILE A 47 4.67 -9.98 -10.71
CA ILE A 47 5.24 -9.75 -9.38
C ILE A 47 5.65 -11.11 -8.83
N ALA A 48 6.83 -11.20 -8.20
CA ALA A 48 7.27 -12.45 -7.59
C ALA A 48 6.29 -12.91 -6.50
N ASP A 49 6.03 -14.22 -6.45
CA ASP A 49 5.26 -14.86 -5.38
C ASP A 49 6.17 -15.17 -4.18
N ASP A 50 6.80 -14.11 -3.65
CA ASP A 50 7.62 -14.15 -2.45
C ASP A 50 6.98 -13.30 -1.34
N LYS A 51 7.51 -13.42 -0.11
CA LYS A 51 6.95 -12.72 1.07
C LYS A 51 6.92 -11.19 0.93
N ILE A 52 7.82 -10.62 0.15
CA ILE A 52 7.98 -9.17 -0.01
C ILE A 52 7.39 -8.65 -1.33
N ARG A 53 6.80 -9.54 -2.13
CA ARG A 53 6.25 -9.29 -3.47
C ARG A 53 7.20 -8.49 -4.37
N SER A 54 8.41 -9.01 -4.52
CA SER A 54 9.50 -8.35 -5.26
C SER A 54 9.09 -7.95 -6.67
N SER A 55 9.51 -6.75 -7.09
CA SER A 55 9.35 -6.32 -8.47
C SER A 55 10.24 -7.14 -9.41
N GLN A 56 9.70 -7.49 -10.58
CA GLN A 56 10.46 -8.10 -11.67
C GLN A 56 10.57 -7.18 -12.89
N VAL A 57 10.24 -5.90 -12.72
CA VAL A 57 10.27 -4.88 -13.78
C VAL A 57 11.68 -4.78 -14.37
N LYS A 58 11.76 -4.73 -15.71
CA LYS A 58 13.02 -4.64 -16.44
C LYS A 58 13.15 -3.29 -17.13
N MET A 59 14.30 -2.65 -16.97
CA MET A 59 14.63 -1.46 -17.75
C MET A 59 14.82 -1.84 -19.22
N ILE A 60 14.21 -1.04 -20.10
CA ILE A 60 14.33 -1.15 -21.56
C ILE A 60 15.18 0.00 -22.11
N LYS A 61 14.98 1.20 -21.57
CA LYS A 61 15.76 2.40 -21.89
C LYS A 61 16.06 3.18 -20.62
N GLY A 62 17.33 3.55 -20.44
CA GLY A 62 17.85 4.18 -19.23
C GLY A 62 18.38 3.17 -18.21
N ASP A 63 19.15 3.66 -17.26
CA ASP A 63 19.97 2.89 -16.31
C ASP A 63 19.38 2.85 -14.88
N SER A 64 18.38 3.68 -14.60
CA SER A 64 17.76 3.79 -13.27
C SER A 64 16.25 3.56 -13.32
N GLY A 65 15.75 2.76 -12.37
CA GLY A 65 14.32 2.56 -12.10
C GLY A 65 13.73 3.58 -11.12
N GLU A 66 14.53 4.51 -10.60
CA GLU A 66 14.10 5.46 -9.59
C GLU A 66 13.13 6.51 -10.17
N VAL A 67 12.03 6.74 -9.48
CA VAL A 67 11.02 7.72 -9.86
C VAL A 67 10.46 8.41 -8.62
N GLU A 68 10.36 9.74 -8.71
CA GLU A 68 9.52 10.54 -7.83
C GLU A 68 8.21 10.85 -8.58
N PHE A 69 7.09 10.76 -7.87
CA PHE A 69 5.79 11.15 -8.42
C PHE A 69 4.93 11.82 -7.34
N LEU A 70 3.98 12.64 -7.79
CA LEU A 70 3.01 13.31 -6.94
C LEU A 70 1.66 12.60 -7.07
N ASP A 71 1.08 12.20 -5.93
CA ASP A 71 -0.28 11.67 -5.87
C ASP A 71 -1.06 12.49 -4.84
N ASN A 72 -2.03 13.28 -5.32
CA ASN A 72 -2.90 14.12 -4.50
C ASN A 72 -2.14 14.97 -3.48
N GLY A 73 -1.12 15.69 -3.92
CA GLY A 73 -0.32 16.56 -3.04
C GLY A 73 0.71 15.85 -2.17
N VAL A 74 0.80 14.52 -2.20
CA VAL A 74 1.79 13.73 -1.47
C VAL A 74 2.88 13.27 -2.45
N LYS A 75 4.13 13.54 -2.12
CA LYS A 75 5.27 13.07 -2.91
C LYS A 75 5.63 11.65 -2.52
N PHE A 76 5.85 10.81 -3.51
CA PHE A 76 6.32 9.45 -3.33
C PHE A 76 7.61 9.26 -4.11
N TRP A 77 8.43 8.34 -3.62
CA TRP A 77 9.63 7.91 -4.31
C TRP A 77 9.68 6.39 -4.29
N LEU A 78 10.13 5.77 -5.38
CA LEU A 78 10.47 4.36 -5.42
C LEU A 78 11.47 4.04 -6.51
N ASP A 79 12.09 2.86 -6.41
CA ASP A 79 12.72 2.19 -7.54
C ASP A 79 11.77 1.11 -8.08
N VAL A 80 11.22 1.33 -9.28
CA VAL A 80 10.23 0.44 -9.90
C VAL A 80 10.77 -0.97 -10.14
N THR A 81 12.09 -1.15 -10.15
CA THR A 81 12.76 -2.45 -10.35
C THR A 81 12.90 -3.24 -9.04
N LYS A 82 12.67 -2.62 -7.88
CA LYS A 82 12.89 -3.22 -6.56
C LYS A 82 11.62 -3.41 -5.75
N VAL A 83 10.63 -2.53 -5.91
CA VAL A 83 9.37 -2.58 -5.16
C VAL A 83 8.17 -2.64 -6.08
N MET A 84 7.14 -3.37 -5.66
CA MET A 84 5.85 -3.34 -6.33
C MET A 84 5.26 -1.93 -6.24
N PHE A 85 4.78 -1.42 -7.37
CA PHE A 85 3.91 -0.24 -7.41
C PHE A 85 2.48 -0.61 -7.81
N SER A 86 1.52 -0.41 -6.91
CA SER A 86 0.10 -0.58 -7.21
C SER A 86 -0.59 0.78 -7.41
N SER A 87 -0.77 1.17 -8.67
CA SER A 87 -1.52 2.37 -9.04
C SER A 87 -3.02 2.24 -8.79
N GLY A 88 -3.54 1.04 -8.53
CA GLY A 88 -4.98 0.81 -8.56
C GLY A 88 -5.76 1.28 -7.31
N ASN A 89 -5.10 1.72 -6.24
CA ASN A 89 -5.77 2.11 -4.98
C ASN A 89 -5.78 3.63 -4.75
N VAL A 90 -5.66 4.42 -5.83
CA VAL A 90 -5.58 5.90 -5.77
C VAL A 90 -6.76 6.50 -5.01
N THR A 91 -7.99 6.08 -5.30
CA THR A 91 -9.20 6.61 -4.65
C THR A 91 -9.19 6.40 -3.14
N GLU A 92 -8.77 5.21 -2.69
CA GLU A 92 -8.69 4.93 -1.24
C GLU A 92 -7.51 5.65 -0.58
N ARG A 93 -6.37 5.79 -1.26
CA ARG A 93 -5.28 6.63 -0.74
C ARG A 93 -5.73 8.07 -0.55
N HIS A 94 -6.57 8.58 -1.45
CA HIS A 94 -7.13 9.93 -1.33
C HIS A 94 -8.11 10.00 -0.17
N ARG A 95 -9.03 9.04 -0.06
CA ARG A 95 -10.01 8.97 1.04
C ARG A 95 -9.33 8.95 2.40
N ILE A 96 -8.34 8.06 2.61
CA ILE A 96 -7.57 8.00 3.86
C ILE A 96 -6.90 9.36 4.14
N GLY A 97 -6.31 9.97 3.12
CA GLY A 97 -5.74 11.33 3.18
C GLY A 97 -6.74 12.45 3.51
N ASP A 98 -8.04 12.22 3.37
CA ASP A 98 -9.10 13.21 3.62
C ASP A 98 -9.77 13.04 5.00
N ILE A 99 -9.48 11.96 5.71
CA ILE A 99 -9.91 11.76 7.10
C ILE A 99 -9.04 12.66 7.99
N ASP A 100 -9.65 13.51 8.82
CA ASP A 100 -8.89 14.27 9.82
C ASP A 100 -8.42 13.33 10.95
N MET A 101 -7.11 13.22 11.11
CA MET A 101 -6.41 12.45 12.14
C MET A 101 -5.62 13.38 13.07
N GLY A 102 -5.99 14.66 13.14
CA GLY A 102 -5.37 15.65 14.00
C GLY A 102 -5.28 15.18 15.46
N GLY A 103 -4.06 15.04 15.96
CA GLY A 103 -3.81 14.58 17.33
C GLY A 103 -3.70 13.06 17.51
N GLU A 104 -4.05 12.27 16.49
CA GLU A 104 -4.03 10.80 16.54
C GLU A 104 -2.63 10.22 16.34
N VAL A 105 -2.32 9.17 17.11
CA VAL A 105 -1.21 8.26 16.84
C VAL A 105 -1.75 7.07 16.04
N VAL A 106 -1.16 6.80 14.89
CA VAL A 106 -1.63 5.76 13.97
C VAL A 106 -0.57 4.66 13.82
N VAL A 107 -1.01 3.42 13.69
CA VAL A 107 -0.16 2.28 13.30
C VAL A 107 -0.55 1.84 11.89
N ASP A 108 0.40 1.86 10.96
CA ASP A 108 0.27 1.26 9.63
C ASP A 108 0.97 -0.10 9.63
N ALA A 109 0.20 -1.19 9.63
CA ALA A 109 0.75 -2.54 9.77
C ALA A 109 1.43 -3.08 8.51
N PHE A 110 1.26 -2.39 7.37
CA PHE A 110 1.75 -2.82 6.05
C PHE A 110 2.14 -1.59 5.21
N ALA A 111 3.15 -0.85 5.67
CA ALA A 111 3.38 0.50 5.16
C ALA A 111 3.79 0.56 3.69
N GLY A 112 4.52 -0.45 3.19
CA GLY A 112 5.09 -0.46 1.85
C GLY A 112 6.00 0.74 1.65
N ILE A 113 5.88 1.40 0.49
CA ILE A 113 6.59 2.67 0.21
C ILE A 113 5.94 3.88 0.90
N GLY A 114 5.01 3.65 1.83
CA GLY A 114 4.21 4.68 2.48
C GLY A 114 2.85 4.93 1.85
N TYR A 115 2.23 3.92 1.23
CA TYR A 115 0.99 4.10 0.45
C TYR A 115 -0.11 4.82 1.22
N TYR A 116 -0.28 4.49 2.50
CA TYR A 116 -1.25 5.13 3.39
C TYR A 116 -0.55 5.96 4.46
N THR A 117 0.62 5.52 4.97
CA THR A 117 1.45 6.29 5.90
C THR A 117 1.69 7.74 5.46
N LEU A 118 2.12 7.98 4.21
CA LEU A 118 2.44 9.34 3.76
C LEU A 118 1.18 10.21 3.61
N PRO A 119 0.06 9.75 3.01
CA PRO A 119 -1.21 10.47 3.07
C PRO A 119 -1.69 10.80 4.48
N MET A 120 -1.59 9.85 5.42
CA MET A 120 -1.98 10.07 6.81
C MET A 120 -1.15 11.18 7.49
N LEU A 121 0.16 11.24 7.20
CA LEU A 121 1.03 12.28 7.75
C LEU A 121 0.83 13.65 7.08
N VAL A 122 0.70 13.68 5.75
CA VAL A 122 0.75 14.90 4.95
C VAL A 122 -0.61 15.59 4.85
N ARG A 123 -1.68 14.82 4.67
CA ARG A 123 -3.02 15.37 4.40
C ARG A 123 -3.97 15.18 5.58
N SER A 124 -4.00 13.97 6.16
CA SER A 124 -4.85 13.67 7.33
C SER A 124 -4.33 14.32 8.61
N ASN A 125 -3.11 14.86 8.60
CA ASN A 125 -2.50 15.54 9.73
C ASN A 125 -2.37 14.66 10.98
N ALA A 126 -2.12 13.35 10.80
CA ALA A 126 -1.83 12.44 11.90
C ALA A 126 -0.69 13.00 12.77
N LYS A 127 -0.84 12.97 14.09
CA LYS A 127 0.18 13.48 15.00
C LYS A 127 1.47 12.67 14.89
N TYR A 128 1.34 11.36 14.78
CA TYR A 128 2.47 10.45 14.65
C TYR A 128 2.04 9.15 13.96
N VAL A 129 2.91 8.54 13.15
CA VAL A 129 2.66 7.23 12.54
C VAL A 129 3.80 6.28 12.88
N TYR A 130 3.44 5.07 13.34
CA TYR A 130 4.33 3.91 13.38
C TYR A 130 4.05 3.04 12.16
N ALA A 131 5.05 2.87 11.30
CA ALA A 131 4.93 2.18 10.03
C ALA A 131 5.70 0.86 10.07
N CYS A 132 5.00 -0.27 10.09
CA CYS A 132 5.60 -1.60 10.05
C CYS A 132 5.86 -2.00 8.60
N GLU A 133 7.09 -2.39 8.29
CA GLU A 133 7.48 -2.83 6.94
C GLU A 133 8.64 -3.84 7.00
N ILE A 134 8.58 -4.87 6.16
CA ILE A 134 9.56 -5.96 6.12
C ILE A 134 10.53 -5.85 4.94
N ASN A 135 10.13 -5.20 3.85
CA ASN A 135 10.95 -5.06 2.64
C ASN A 135 11.91 -3.86 2.78
N PRO A 136 13.23 -4.08 2.80
CA PRO A 136 14.21 -3.01 2.96
C PRO A 136 14.15 -1.97 1.83
N ASN A 137 13.76 -2.37 0.62
CA ASN A 137 13.59 -1.41 -0.49
C ASN A 137 12.35 -0.52 -0.28
N SER A 138 11.29 -1.07 0.31
CA SER A 138 10.10 -0.30 0.70
C SER A 138 10.42 0.67 1.84
N ILE A 139 11.21 0.24 2.83
CA ILE A 139 11.68 1.10 3.92
C ILE A 139 12.49 2.29 3.39
N MET A 140 13.45 2.03 2.50
CA MET A 140 14.21 3.09 1.84
C MET A 140 13.29 4.07 1.10
N ALA A 141 12.29 3.54 0.38
CA ALA A 141 11.34 4.34 -0.37
C ALA A 141 10.44 5.19 0.53
N LEU A 142 9.91 4.61 1.61
CA LEU A 142 9.13 5.30 2.63
C LEU A 142 9.95 6.40 3.31
N THR A 143 11.19 6.10 3.71
CA THR A 143 12.09 7.08 4.33
C THR A 143 12.29 8.29 3.41
N ARG A 144 12.63 8.04 2.14
CA ARG A 144 12.80 9.11 1.16
C ARG A 144 11.51 9.87 0.88
N GLY A 145 10.38 9.17 0.81
CA GLY A 145 9.06 9.80 0.72
C GLY A 145 8.77 10.73 1.90
N ALA A 146 9.08 10.30 3.13
CA ALA A 146 8.90 11.11 4.33
C ALA A 146 9.81 12.35 4.34
N GLU A 147 11.06 12.23 3.88
CA GLU A 147 11.97 13.36 3.68
C GLU A 147 11.43 14.38 2.65
N LEU A 148 10.98 13.89 1.48
CA LEU A 148 10.44 14.73 0.41
C LEU A 148 9.21 15.54 0.84
N ASN A 149 8.43 14.99 1.77
CA ASN A 149 7.25 15.64 2.35
C ASN A 149 7.53 16.35 3.68
N GLN A 150 8.75 16.28 4.21
CA GLN A 150 9.13 16.91 5.49
C GLN A 150 8.28 16.42 6.68
N VAL A 151 8.05 15.10 6.77
CA VAL A 151 7.24 14.48 7.85
C VAL A 151 8.01 13.42 8.63
N LEU A 152 9.32 13.33 8.42
CA LEU A 152 10.18 12.31 9.04
C LEU A 152 10.19 12.40 10.57
N ASP A 153 10.00 13.59 11.14
CA ASP A 153 9.91 13.83 12.58
C ASP A 153 8.65 13.26 13.24
N ARG A 154 7.62 12.95 12.44
CA ARG A 154 6.34 12.37 12.87
C ARG A 154 6.20 10.88 12.49
N LEU A 155 7.28 10.24 12.07
CA LEU A 155 7.28 8.87 11.58
C LEU A 155 8.33 8.02 12.31
N THR A 156 7.91 6.86 12.81
CA THR A 156 8.83 5.77 13.15
C THR A 156 8.57 4.59 12.23
N ILE A 157 9.62 4.13 11.53
CA ILE A 157 9.55 2.89 10.76
C ILE A 157 10.00 1.74 11.67
N VAL A 158 9.14 0.73 11.82
CA VAL A 158 9.42 -0.47 12.60
C VAL A 158 9.73 -1.59 11.61
N GLU A 159 11.02 -1.84 11.39
CA GLU A 159 11.50 -2.86 10.45
C GLU A 159 11.23 -4.27 10.98
N GLY A 160 10.53 -5.09 10.19
CA GLY A 160 10.29 -6.50 10.51
C GLY A 160 8.93 -7.03 10.08
N ASP A 161 8.64 -8.28 10.47
CA ASP A 161 7.34 -8.90 10.26
C ASP A 161 6.27 -8.24 11.17
N ASN A 162 5.09 -7.95 10.64
CA ASN A 162 4.00 -7.35 11.44
C ASN A 162 3.55 -8.22 12.60
N GLN A 163 3.74 -9.55 12.53
CA GLN A 163 3.40 -10.45 13.62
C GLN A 163 4.26 -10.20 14.85
N GLU A 164 5.48 -9.68 14.67
CA GLU A 164 6.42 -9.35 15.76
C GLU A 164 6.37 -7.86 16.08
N THR A 165 6.43 -6.99 15.07
CA THR A 165 6.52 -5.54 15.25
C THR A 165 5.27 -4.97 15.91
N LEU A 166 4.06 -5.45 15.57
CA LEU A 166 2.82 -4.97 16.21
C LEU A 166 2.77 -5.28 17.71
N GLN A 167 3.39 -6.36 18.19
CA GLN A 167 3.42 -6.68 19.63
C GLN A 167 4.15 -5.59 20.44
N SER A 168 5.14 -4.93 19.82
CA SER A 168 5.87 -3.82 20.46
C SER A 168 5.10 -2.50 20.50
N LEU A 169 3.94 -2.44 19.83
CA LEU A 169 3.12 -1.24 19.68
C LEU A 169 1.78 -1.34 20.44
N SER A 170 1.67 -2.24 21.41
CA SER A 170 0.43 -2.42 22.17
C SER A 170 0.05 -1.18 22.99
N GLY A 171 -1.22 -0.79 22.94
CA GLY A 171 -1.78 0.27 23.78
C GLY A 171 -1.44 1.71 23.37
N ILE A 172 -0.89 1.95 22.18
CA ILE A 172 -0.37 3.28 21.80
C ILE A 172 -1.22 4.02 20.75
N ALA A 173 -2.04 3.32 19.98
CA ALA A 173 -2.66 3.83 18.77
C ALA A 173 -4.11 4.28 19.00
N ASP A 174 -4.49 5.38 18.36
CA ASP A 174 -5.89 5.79 18.20
C ASP A 174 -6.51 5.14 16.94
N ARG A 175 -5.66 4.68 16.02
CA ARG A 175 -6.06 4.10 14.74
C ARG A 175 -5.05 3.08 14.23
N VAL A 176 -5.54 2.00 13.62
CA VAL A 176 -4.70 0.99 12.97
C VAL A 176 -5.15 0.76 11.54
N HIS A 177 -4.19 0.76 10.61
CA HIS A 177 -4.44 0.59 9.18
C HIS A 177 -3.88 -0.75 8.68
N LEU A 178 -4.75 -1.62 8.18
CA LEU A 178 -4.41 -2.98 7.71
C LEU A 178 -4.49 -3.05 6.18
N GLY A 179 -3.53 -2.41 5.52
CA GLY A 179 -3.48 -2.15 4.07
C GLY A 179 -3.05 -3.31 3.17
N ILE A 180 -3.43 -4.56 3.44
CA ILE A 180 -2.98 -5.74 2.68
C ILE A 180 -4.12 -6.54 2.02
N LEU A 181 -3.82 -7.10 0.85
CA LEU A 181 -4.68 -8.05 0.12
C LEU A 181 -3.90 -9.35 -0.14
N PRO A 182 -4.54 -10.53 -0.19
CA PRO A 182 -5.98 -10.76 -0.20
C PRO A 182 -6.57 -11.18 1.15
N SER A 183 -5.83 -11.14 2.28
CA SER A 183 -6.40 -11.13 3.66
C SER A 183 -5.46 -10.42 4.64
N SER A 184 -6.01 -9.68 5.61
CA SER A 184 -5.31 -9.17 6.80
C SER A 184 -5.74 -9.88 8.10
N GLN A 185 -6.56 -10.93 8.00
CA GLN A 185 -7.19 -11.62 9.14
C GLN A 185 -6.24 -12.05 10.24
N ASN A 186 -5.03 -12.49 9.89
CA ASN A 186 -4.01 -12.90 10.83
C ASN A 186 -3.45 -11.75 11.70
N THR A 187 -3.70 -10.49 11.34
CA THR A 187 -3.27 -9.30 12.10
C THR A 187 -4.37 -8.67 12.93
N TRP A 188 -5.63 -9.10 12.80
CA TRP A 188 -6.77 -8.43 13.44
C TRP A 188 -6.66 -8.31 14.96
N LYS A 189 -6.21 -9.37 15.63
CA LYS A 189 -6.04 -9.38 17.09
C LYS A 189 -4.94 -8.41 17.53
N LEU A 190 -3.78 -8.50 16.88
CA LEU A 190 -2.65 -7.59 17.11
C LEU A 190 -3.03 -6.12 16.84
N ALA A 191 -3.89 -5.87 15.85
CA ALA A 191 -4.40 -4.54 15.56
C ALA A 191 -5.27 -4.00 16.71
N ILE A 192 -6.12 -4.85 17.31
CA ILE A 192 -6.87 -4.48 18.52
C ILE A 192 -5.89 -4.23 19.69
N ASP A 193 -4.87 -5.07 19.87
CA ASP A 193 -3.88 -4.90 20.94
C ASP A 193 -3.09 -3.59 20.83
N CYS A 194 -2.90 -3.06 19.62
CA CYS A 194 -2.26 -1.77 19.38
C CYS A 194 -3.10 -0.57 19.85
N LEU A 195 -4.42 -0.72 19.96
CA LEU A 195 -5.30 0.38 20.35
C LEU A 195 -5.09 0.77 21.81
N LYS A 196 -5.18 2.06 22.09
CA LYS A 196 -5.26 2.58 23.46
C LYS A 196 -6.47 1.99 24.18
N THR A 197 -6.45 2.05 25.51
CA THR A 197 -7.58 1.61 26.35
C THR A 197 -8.86 2.41 26.11
N THR A 198 -8.78 3.58 25.49
CA THR A 198 -9.93 4.39 25.06
C THR A 198 -10.56 3.90 23.74
N GLY A 199 -9.99 2.86 23.12
CA GLY A 199 -10.42 2.36 21.84
C GLY A 199 -9.85 3.15 20.67
N GLY A 200 -10.43 2.96 19.49
CA GLY A 200 -10.00 3.57 18.24
C GLY A 200 -10.66 2.99 17.01
N ILE A 201 -10.10 3.25 15.83
CA ILE A 201 -10.61 2.76 14.55
C ILE A 201 -9.61 1.84 13.87
N ILE A 202 -10.09 0.73 13.33
CA ILE A 202 -9.29 -0.18 12.49
C ILE A 202 -9.82 -0.11 11.05
N HIS A 203 -8.93 0.19 10.11
CA HIS A 203 -9.22 0.14 8.66
C HIS A 203 -8.76 -1.19 8.09
N ILE A 204 -9.72 -2.03 7.66
CA ILE A 204 -9.46 -3.41 7.25
C ILE A 204 -9.71 -3.54 5.76
N HIS A 205 -8.64 -3.62 4.97
CA HIS A 205 -8.75 -3.89 3.55
C HIS A 205 -9.21 -5.32 3.33
N MET A 206 -10.17 -5.54 2.41
CA MET A 206 -10.51 -6.89 1.98
C MET A 206 -10.84 -7.22 0.52
N ASN A 207 -10.44 -8.39 0.01
CA ASN A 207 -10.89 -8.96 -1.26
C ASN A 207 -12.04 -9.92 -0.97
N VAL A 208 -13.26 -9.53 -1.33
CA VAL A 208 -14.48 -10.28 -1.01
C VAL A 208 -15.31 -10.42 -2.28
N LYS A 209 -16.04 -11.53 -2.45
CA LYS A 209 -17.04 -11.60 -3.53
C LYS A 209 -18.11 -10.54 -3.30
N GLU A 210 -18.55 -9.85 -4.34
CA GLU A 210 -19.54 -8.77 -4.22
C GLU A 210 -20.82 -9.22 -3.50
N SER A 211 -21.27 -10.45 -3.75
CA SER A 211 -22.47 -11.03 -3.11
C SER A 211 -22.27 -11.45 -1.66
N GLU A 212 -21.04 -11.51 -1.16
CA GLU A 212 -20.69 -11.99 0.19
C GLU A 212 -20.21 -10.82 1.08
N ILE A 213 -20.28 -9.56 0.62
CA ILE A 213 -19.75 -8.40 1.36
C ILE A 213 -20.45 -8.24 2.72
N GLU A 214 -21.77 -8.38 2.78
CA GLU A 214 -22.54 -8.24 4.02
C GLU A 214 -22.18 -9.35 5.02
N ASP A 215 -22.28 -10.62 4.60
CA ASP A 215 -21.91 -11.79 5.42
C ASP A 215 -20.46 -11.71 5.94
N PHE A 216 -19.53 -11.27 5.08
CA PHE A 216 -18.13 -11.10 5.48
C PHE A 216 -17.96 -9.97 6.51
N SER A 217 -18.69 -8.87 6.35
CA SER A 217 -18.64 -7.74 7.27
C SER A 217 -19.14 -8.15 8.66
N ASP A 218 -20.24 -8.88 8.72
CA ASP A 218 -20.79 -9.43 9.97
C ASP A 218 -19.82 -10.41 10.63
N TYR A 219 -19.21 -11.31 9.84
CA TYR A 219 -18.17 -12.21 10.32
C TYR A 219 -16.96 -11.45 10.89
N CYS A 220 -16.45 -10.45 10.16
CA CYS A 220 -15.31 -9.65 10.58
C CYS A 220 -15.59 -8.93 11.90
N VAL A 221 -16.73 -8.24 12.00
CA VAL A 221 -17.16 -7.55 13.23
C VAL A 221 -17.34 -8.54 14.37
N GLY A 222 -17.93 -9.71 14.12
CA GLY A 222 -18.11 -10.77 15.11
C GLY A 222 -16.79 -11.27 15.69
N GLU A 223 -15.80 -11.55 14.84
CA GLU A 223 -14.46 -12.00 15.27
C GLU A 223 -13.73 -10.91 16.08
N LEU A 224 -13.76 -9.67 15.61
CA LEU A 224 -13.17 -8.53 16.33
C LEU A 224 -13.84 -8.34 17.69
N LYS A 225 -15.17 -8.38 17.74
CA LYS A 225 -15.96 -8.26 18.98
C LYS A 225 -15.63 -9.35 19.97
N GLN A 226 -15.55 -10.60 19.51
CA GLN A 226 -15.23 -11.74 20.34
C GLN A 226 -13.86 -11.59 21.00
N TYR A 227 -12.86 -11.03 20.29
CA TYR A 227 -11.55 -10.79 20.87
C TYR A 227 -11.52 -9.54 21.77
N ALA A 228 -12.01 -8.40 21.26
CA ALA A 228 -11.97 -7.10 21.92
C ALA A 228 -12.65 -7.12 23.30
N ILE A 229 -13.84 -7.73 23.40
CA ILE A 229 -14.58 -7.78 24.67
C ILE A 229 -13.93 -8.76 25.64
N ASN A 230 -13.59 -9.97 25.17
CA ASN A 230 -13.17 -11.04 26.08
C ASN A 230 -11.70 -10.95 26.51
N GLN A 231 -10.84 -10.32 25.71
CA GLN A 231 -9.39 -10.27 25.95
C GLN A 231 -8.89 -8.87 26.28
N CYS A 232 -9.54 -7.82 25.75
CA CYS A 232 -9.05 -6.45 25.89
C CYS A 232 -9.95 -5.56 26.77
N GLY A 233 -11.15 -6.02 27.11
CA GLY A 233 -12.08 -5.30 28.00
C GLY A 233 -12.82 -4.13 27.35
N PHE A 234 -12.85 -4.06 26.03
CA PHE A 234 -13.70 -3.13 25.29
C PHE A 234 -15.18 -3.51 25.44
N GLU A 235 -16.08 -2.55 25.31
CA GLU A 235 -17.52 -2.74 25.50
C GLU A 235 -18.28 -2.86 24.17
N ASN A 236 -17.79 -2.18 23.12
CA ASN A 236 -18.47 -2.06 21.85
C ASN A 236 -17.53 -2.21 20.65
N VAL A 237 -18.02 -2.92 19.63
CA VAL A 237 -17.36 -3.07 18.34
C VAL A 237 -18.43 -2.86 17.28
N SER A 238 -18.22 -1.88 16.39
CA SER A 238 -19.21 -1.48 15.41
C SER A 238 -18.59 -1.11 14.07
N LEU A 239 -19.21 -1.58 13.00
CA LEU A 239 -18.87 -1.19 11.64
C LEU A 239 -19.41 0.22 11.37
N GLN A 240 -18.53 1.15 11.03
CA GLN A 240 -18.88 2.53 10.74
C GLN A 240 -19.09 2.76 9.25
N HIS A 241 -18.26 2.13 8.40
CA HIS A 241 -18.32 2.32 6.96
C HIS A 241 -17.77 1.10 6.21
N ILE A 242 -18.32 0.85 5.01
CA ILE A 242 -17.78 -0.09 4.04
C ILE A 242 -17.44 0.71 2.77
N GLU A 243 -16.16 0.86 2.50
CA GLU A 243 -15.70 1.49 1.27
C GLU A 243 -15.52 0.44 0.18
N LYS A 244 -16.12 0.64 -1.00
CA LYS A 244 -15.99 -0.28 -2.14
C LYS A 244 -14.96 0.24 -3.14
N VAL A 245 -13.68 0.15 -2.77
CA VAL A 245 -12.53 0.74 -3.49
C VAL A 245 -12.54 0.48 -5.00
N LYS A 246 -12.56 -0.79 -5.43
CA LYS A 246 -12.52 -1.18 -6.85
C LYS A 246 -12.90 -2.63 -7.09
N TRP A 247 -13.10 -2.98 -8.36
CA TRP A 247 -13.07 -4.38 -8.81
C TRP A 247 -11.63 -4.90 -8.81
N TYR A 248 -11.40 -6.03 -8.15
CA TYR A 248 -10.11 -6.71 -8.14
C TYR A 248 -10.03 -7.80 -9.23
N ALA A 249 -11.10 -8.57 -9.37
CA ALA A 249 -11.28 -9.61 -10.39
C ALA A 249 -12.78 -9.76 -10.71
N PRO A 250 -13.20 -10.55 -11.72
CA PRO A 250 -14.61 -10.82 -11.95
C PRO A 250 -15.32 -11.25 -10.65
N HIS A 251 -16.34 -10.52 -10.26
CA HIS A 251 -17.13 -10.71 -9.03
C HIS A 251 -16.38 -10.53 -7.70
N ILE A 252 -15.09 -10.16 -7.70
CA ILE A 252 -14.31 -9.89 -6.48
C ILE A 252 -14.10 -8.39 -6.33
N ARG A 253 -14.55 -7.85 -5.20
CA ARG A 253 -14.41 -6.45 -4.81
C ARG A 253 -13.27 -6.30 -3.80
N HIS A 254 -12.44 -5.29 -4.00
CA HIS A 254 -11.61 -4.75 -2.93
C HIS A 254 -12.49 -3.77 -2.12
N ILE A 255 -12.67 -4.06 -0.84
CA ILE A 255 -13.39 -3.25 0.14
C ILE A 255 -12.46 -2.76 1.25
N VAL A 256 -12.87 -1.76 2.03
CA VAL A 256 -12.28 -1.41 3.32
C VAL A 256 -13.40 -1.33 4.35
N LEU A 257 -13.25 -2.04 5.46
CA LEU A 257 -14.15 -1.94 6.61
C LEU A 257 -13.52 -0.97 7.61
N ASP A 258 -14.23 0.11 7.92
CA ASP A 258 -13.85 1.03 8.99
C ASP A 258 -14.59 0.60 10.26
N VAL A 259 -13.88 -0.04 11.20
CA VAL A 259 -14.47 -0.62 12.42
C VAL A 259 -14.03 0.17 13.64
N ALA A 260 -14.98 0.68 14.41
CA ALA A 260 -14.72 1.31 15.69
C ALA A 260 -14.72 0.27 16.82
N ILE A 261 -13.72 0.36 17.70
CA ILE A 261 -13.54 -0.43 18.92
C ILE A 261 -13.57 0.55 20.10
N GLN A 262 -14.42 0.32 21.09
CA GLN A 262 -14.63 1.22 22.25
C GLN A 262 -14.84 0.43 23.53
#